data_AF-A0A5R2MTN0-F1
#
_entry.id   AF-A0A5R2MTN0-F1
#
_cell.length_a   1.000
_cell.length_b   1.000
_cell.length_c   1.000
_cell.angle_alpha   90.00
_cell.angle_beta   90.00
_cell.angle_gamma   90.00
#
_symmetry.space_group_name_H-M   'P 1'
#
loop_
_entity.id
_entity.type
_entity.pdbx_description
1 polymer ?
#
loop_
_entity_poly.entity_id
_entity_poly.type
_entity_poly.pdbx_seq_one_letter_code
_entity_poly.pdbx_strand_id
1 'polypeptide(L)'
;VNWLDPDTLLLSSALGNGMATRSGYARTVRLWKRDADPLTTPAIFEAGFESFQVSGHSDRTGRSERLWFIEQPAFFEKISWIGDRSGPRRQIDLPRDAS
;
A
#
# COMPACT_ATOMS: atom_id res chain seq x y z
N VAL A 1 0.19 -9.23 -2.50
CA VAL A 1 1.62 -8.81 -2.55
C VAL A 1 1.94 -8.32 -3.95
N ASN A 2 2.86 -7.36 -4.08
CA ASN A 2 3.38 -6.90 -5.37
C ASN A 2 4.91 -6.90 -5.33
N TRP A 3 5.56 -7.44 -6.35
CA TRP A 3 7.03 -7.48 -6.41
C TRP A 3 7.59 -6.11 -6.74
N LEU A 4 8.52 -5.62 -5.91
CA LEU A 4 9.29 -4.41 -6.21
C LEU A 4 10.58 -4.77 -6.97
N ASP A 5 11.37 -5.68 -6.41
CA ASP A 5 12.62 -6.21 -6.95
C ASP A 5 12.80 -7.67 -6.48
N PRO A 6 13.86 -8.41 -6.89
CA PRO A 6 14.02 -9.82 -6.51
C PRO A 6 13.99 -10.11 -5.01
N ASP A 7 14.24 -9.12 -4.16
CA ASP A 7 14.36 -9.31 -2.71
C ASP A 7 13.39 -8.46 -1.90
N THR A 8 12.49 -7.72 -2.55
CA THR A 8 11.57 -6.80 -1.88
C THR A 8 10.15 -6.91 -2.43
N LEU A 9 9.19 -7.04 -1.52
CA LEU A 9 7.75 -7.02 -1.79
C LEU A 9 7.11 -5.78 -1.18
N LEU A 10 6.16 -5.19 -1.91
CA LEU A 10 5.10 -4.38 -1.31
C LEU A 10 4.07 -5.34 -0.71
N LEU A 11 4.07 -5.41 0.62
CA LEU A 11 3.21 -6.28 1.40
C LEU A 11 2.05 -5.49 2.00
N SER A 12 0.84 -5.79 1.53
CA SER A 12 -0.42 -5.42 2.16
C SER A 12 -1.00 -6.66 2.81
N SER A 13 -1.06 -6.69 4.15
CA SER A 13 -1.54 -7.83 4.91
C SER A 13 -2.23 -7.40 6.20
N ALA A 14 -3.29 -8.12 6.57
CA ALA A 14 -3.98 -7.97 7.85
C ALA A 14 -3.27 -8.69 9.01
N LEU A 15 -2.11 -9.31 8.76
CA LEU A 15 -1.30 -10.01 9.76
C LEU A 15 -0.80 -9.04 10.84
N GLY A 16 -1.11 -9.34 12.10
CA GLY A 16 -0.67 -8.61 13.29
C GLY A 16 -1.81 -7.87 13.99
N ASN A 17 -1.63 -7.57 15.28
CA ASN A 17 -2.64 -6.87 16.07
C ASN A 17 -2.91 -5.48 15.48
N GLY A 18 -4.18 -5.18 15.31
CA GLY A 18 -4.62 -3.94 14.70
C GLY A 18 -4.18 -3.76 13.27
N MET A 19 -3.71 -4.77 12.51
CA MET A 19 -3.32 -4.58 11.10
C MET A 19 -4.46 -4.75 10.10
N ALA A 20 -5.63 -5.17 10.60
CA ALA A 20 -6.86 -5.28 9.83
C ALA A 20 -7.68 -3.98 9.90
N THR A 21 -8.34 -3.64 8.80
CA THR A 21 -9.48 -2.72 8.79
C THR A 21 -10.70 -3.40 9.44
N ARG A 22 -11.79 -2.64 9.66
CA ARG A 22 -13.06 -3.19 10.14
C ARG A 22 -13.59 -4.31 9.25
N SER A 23 -13.32 -4.23 7.95
CA SER A 23 -13.71 -5.24 6.96
C SER A 23 -12.74 -6.43 6.86
N GLY A 24 -11.70 -6.47 7.69
CA GLY A 24 -10.74 -7.58 7.74
C GLY A 24 -9.61 -7.51 6.71
N TYR A 25 -9.53 -6.44 5.91
CA TYR A 25 -8.47 -6.26 4.92
C TYR A 25 -7.24 -5.58 5.51
N ALA A 26 -6.15 -5.56 4.74
CA ALA A 26 -4.93 -4.87 5.15
C ALA A 26 -5.16 -3.36 5.33
N ARG A 27 -4.73 -2.82 6.47
CA ARG A 27 -4.68 -1.37 6.72
C ARG A 27 -3.33 -0.72 6.37
N THR A 28 -2.27 -1.52 6.19
CA THR A 28 -0.90 -1.05 5.95
C THR A 28 -0.28 -1.60 4.67
N VAL A 29 0.69 -0.87 4.13
CA VAL A 29 1.66 -1.33 3.13
C VAL A 29 3.06 -1.27 3.73
N ARG A 30 3.83 -2.34 3.55
CA ARG A 30 5.21 -2.47 4.02
C ARG A 30 6.15 -2.76 2.85
N LEU A 31 7.41 -2.35 2.96
CA LEU A 31 8.50 -2.90 2.16
C LEU A 31 9.08 -4.11 2.88
N TRP A 32 8.58 -5.28 2.53
CA TRP A 32 9.00 -6.52 3.14
C TRP A 32 10.16 -7.11 2.35
N LYS A 33 11.32 -7.25 3.01
CA LYS A 33 12.51 -7.88 2.43
C LYS A 33 12.46 -9.39 2.59
N ARG A 34 13.07 -10.12 1.66
CA ARG A 34 13.30 -11.55 1.77
C ARG A 34 13.93 -11.89 3.13
N ASP A 35 13.45 -12.98 3.73
CA ASP A 35 13.89 -13.52 5.04
C ASP A 35 13.65 -12.61 6.26
N ALA A 36 13.05 -11.42 6.10
CA ALA A 36 12.64 -10.59 7.22
C ALA A 36 11.32 -11.09 7.85
N ASP A 37 11.10 -10.80 9.12
CA ASP A 37 9.79 -11.03 9.75
C ASP A 37 8.80 -9.91 9.34
N PRO A 38 7.66 -10.24 8.69
CA PRO A 38 6.66 -9.25 8.32
C PRO A 38 6.03 -8.52 9.52
N LEU A 39 6.03 -9.12 10.72
CA LEU A 39 5.47 -8.50 11.93
C LEU A 39 6.32 -7.35 12.48
N THR A 40 7.63 -7.40 12.27
CA THR A 40 8.57 -6.35 12.72
C THR A 40 8.90 -5.34 11.62
N THR A 41 8.46 -5.60 10.39
CA THR A 41 8.69 -4.71 9.25
C THR A 41 7.80 -3.45 9.36
N PRO A 42 8.37 -2.23 9.33
CA PRO A 42 7.60 -1.00 9.47
C PRO A 42 6.69 -0.75 8.27
N ALA A 43 5.52 -0.16 8.53
CA ALA A 43 4.63 0.33 7.49
C ALA A 43 5.20 1.61 6.86
N ILE A 44 5.06 1.73 5.54
CA ILE A 44 5.39 2.94 4.77
C ILE A 44 4.13 3.65 4.26
N PHE A 45 2.97 3.02 4.43
CA PHE A 45 1.66 3.60 4.18
C PHE A 45 0.62 2.93 5.07
N GLU A 46 -0.33 3.70 5.57
CA GLU A 46 -1.38 3.24 6.47
C GLU A 46 -2.66 4.05 6.24
N ALA A 47 -3.80 3.36 6.31
CA ALA A 47 -5.13 3.98 6.35
C ALA A 47 -5.84 3.72 7.68
N GLY A 48 -6.94 4.43 7.90
CA GLY A 48 -7.77 4.30 9.08
C GLY A 48 -8.47 2.94 9.17
N PHE A 49 -8.91 2.59 10.39
CA PHE A 49 -9.66 1.36 10.66
C PHE A 49 -10.96 1.25 9.84
N GLU A 50 -11.59 2.39 9.53
CA GLU A 50 -12.85 2.48 8.80
C GLU A 50 -12.69 2.37 7.28
N SER A 51 -11.46 2.53 6.75
CA SER A 51 -11.19 2.36 5.33
C SER A 51 -11.41 0.90 4.93
N PHE A 52 -11.80 0.66 3.68
CA PHE A 52 -12.01 -0.70 3.18
C PHE A 52 -10.69 -1.48 3.15
N GLN A 53 -9.67 -0.96 2.47
CA GLN A 53 -8.33 -1.56 2.40
C GLN A 53 -7.25 -0.58 1.92
N VAL A 54 -5.98 -0.98 2.02
CA VAL A 54 -4.87 -0.35 1.28
C VAL A 54 -4.12 -1.34 0.39
N SER A 55 -3.48 -0.83 -0.66
CA SER A 55 -2.58 -1.60 -1.51
C SER A 55 -1.39 -0.78 -2.00
N GLY A 56 -0.27 -1.46 -2.28
CA GLY A 56 0.92 -0.87 -2.92
C GLY A 56 1.25 -1.58 -4.22
N HIS A 57 1.64 -0.82 -5.25
CA HIS A 57 2.00 -1.34 -6.56
C HIS A 57 3.29 -0.69 -7.10
N SER A 58 4.18 -1.51 -7.65
CA SER A 58 5.33 -1.04 -8.43
C SER A 58 4.89 -0.71 -9.86
N ASP A 59 5.19 0.51 -10.30
CA ASP A 59 5.04 0.95 -11.69
C ASP A 59 6.41 0.92 -12.37
N ARG A 60 6.52 0.01 -13.35
CA ARG A 60 7.73 -0.22 -14.15
C ARG A 60 7.65 0.39 -15.55
N THR A 61 6.63 1.18 -15.85
CA THR A 61 6.44 1.79 -17.17
C THR A 61 7.30 3.04 -17.36
N GLY A 62 7.71 3.67 -16.26
CA GLY A 62 8.56 4.87 -16.25
C GLY A 62 10.06 4.58 -16.37
N ARG A 63 10.84 5.65 -16.63
CA ARG A 63 12.32 5.60 -16.65
C ARG A 63 12.94 5.44 -15.26
N SER A 64 12.21 5.76 -14.21
CA SER A 64 12.63 5.66 -12.81
C SER A 64 11.61 4.84 -12.02
N GLU A 65 12.06 4.21 -10.93
CA GLU A 65 11.15 3.52 -10.01
C GLU A 65 10.06 4.47 -9.52
N ARG A 66 8.82 3.99 -9.56
CA ARG A 66 7.65 4.70 -9.09
C ARG A 66 6.74 3.74 -8.37
N LEU A 67 6.30 4.11 -7.18
CA LEU A 67 5.35 3.31 -6.40
C LEU A 67 4.01 4.02 -6.33
N TRP A 68 2.95 3.24 -6.47
CA TRP A 68 1.58 3.65 -6.23
C TRP A 68 1.11 3.14 -4.88
N PHE A 69 0.53 4.02 -4.09
CA PHE A 69 -0.16 3.71 -2.85
C PHE A 69 -1.62 4.02 -3.05
N ILE A 70 -2.50 3.08 -2.72
CA ILE A 70 -3.94 3.22 -2.93
C ILE A 70 -4.64 2.89 -1.64
N GLU A 71 -5.38 3.85 -1.11
CA GLU A 71 -6.41 3.63 -0.10
C GLU A 71 -7.74 3.48 -0.81
N GLN A 72 -8.53 2.52 -0.36
CA GLN A 72 -9.94 2.42 -0.71
C GLN A 72 -10.76 2.76 0.54
N PRO A 73 -11.30 3.99 0.65
CA PRO A 73 -12.17 4.34 1.79
C PRO A 73 -13.45 3.52 1.81
N ALA A 74 -14.00 3.24 0.62
CA ALA A 74 -15.17 2.42 0.37
C ALA A 74 -14.95 1.57 -0.88
N PHE A 75 -15.85 0.62 -1.16
CA PHE A 75 -15.69 -0.38 -2.21
C PHE A 75 -15.42 0.21 -3.61
N PHE A 76 -16.01 1.37 -3.93
CA PHE A 76 -15.87 2.03 -5.23
C PHE A 76 -15.02 3.31 -5.18
N GLU A 77 -14.50 3.67 -4.00
CA GLU A 77 -13.70 4.88 -3.84
C GLU A 77 -12.22 4.55 -3.77
N LYS A 78 -11.38 5.37 -4.40
CA LYS A 78 -9.93 5.30 -4.35
C LYS A 78 -9.34 6.67 -4.08
N ILE A 79 -8.34 6.68 -3.21
CA ILE A 79 -7.40 7.78 -3.07
C ILE A 79 -6.04 7.22 -3.43
N SER A 80 -5.36 7.87 -4.37
CA SER A 80 -4.11 7.36 -4.94
C SER A 80 -2.98 8.34 -4.73
N TRP A 81 -1.82 7.82 -4.37
CA TRP A 81 -0.59 8.59 -4.25
C TRP A 81 0.51 7.95 -5.08
N ILE A 82 1.36 8.79 -5.65
CA ILE A 82 2.65 8.39 -6.19
C ILE A 82 3.72 8.69 -5.15
N GLY A 83 4.66 7.77 -4.99
CA GLY A 83 5.80 7.92 -4.09
C GLY A 83 6.95 7.00 -4.47
N ASP A 84 7.76 6.69 -3.47
CA ASP A 84 8.92 5.81 -3.60
C ASP A 84 9.06 4.92 -2.35
N ARG A 85 10.25 4.34 -2.16
CA ARG A 85 10.51 3.43 -1.03
C ARG A 85 10.35 4.07 0.35
N SER A 86 10.29 5.40 0.44
CA SER A 86 10.00 6.11 1.69
C SER A 86 8.50 6.26 2.00
N GLY A 87 7.62 5.93 1.05
CA GLY A 87 6.17 6.07 1.19
C GLY A 87 5.55 7.01 0.14
N PRO A 88 4.25 7.34 0.27
CA PRO A 88 3.56 8.25 -0.63
C PRO A 88 4.13 9.67 -0.54
N ARG A 89 4.18 10.39 -1.66
CA ARG A 89 4.66 11.79 -1.71
C ARG A 89 3.66 12.76 -2.31
N ARG A 90 3.02 12.36 -3.39
CA ARG A 90 2.08 13.20 -4.14
C ARG A 90 0.76 12.47 -4.30
N GLN A 91 -0.30 13.03 -3.73
CA GLN A 91 -1.66 12.58 -4.02
C GLN A 91 -2.02 12.96 -5.46
N ILE A 92 -2.73 12.06 -6.14
CA ILE A 92 -3.28 12.31 -7.46
C ILE A 92 -4.69 12.86 -7.28
N ASP A 93 -4.92 14.04 -7.85
CA ASP A 93 -6.20 14.73 -7.80
C ASP A 93 -7.12 14.16 -8.87
N LEU A 94 -7.86 13.12 -8.51
CA LEU A 94 -8.88 12.48 -9.32
C LEU A 94 -10.17 12.36 -8.51
N PRO A 95 -11.34 12.35 -9.18
CA PRO A 95 -12.57 11.88 -8.55
C PRO A 95 -12.36 10.51 -7.92
N ARG A 96 -12.96 10.29 -6.75
CA ARG A 96 -12.72 9.07 -5.96
C ARG A 96 -13.21 7.80 -6.65
N ASP A 97 -14.19 7.91 -7.52
CA ASP A 97 -14.82 6.81 -8.27
C ASP A 97 -14.24 6.60 -9.67
N ALA A 98 -13.17 7.31 -10.03
CA ALA A 98 -12.47 7.10 -11.29
C ALA A 98 -11.80 5.70 -11.34
N SER A 99 -11.96 4.99 -12.47
CA SER A 99 -11.43 3.64 -12.69
C SER A 99 -10.40 3.55 -13.81
#